data_AF-A0A415RU84-F1
#
_entry.id   AF-A0A415RU84-F1
#
_cell.length_a   1.000
_cell.length_b   1.000
_cell.length_c   1.000
_cell.angle_alpha   90.00
_cell.angle_beta   90.00
_cell.angle_gamma   90.00
#
_symmetry.space_group_name_H-M   'P 1'
#
loop_
_entity.id
_entity.type
_entity.pdbx_description
1 polymer ?
#
loop_
_entity_poly.entity_id
_entity_poly.type
_entity_poly.pdbx_seq_one_letter_code
_entity_poly.pdbx_strand_id
1 'polypeptide(L)'
;MEYQYKLRPHHGLCISFFSAKRDSEKYKEHIKKIIVELENTSIVCITLQSDIFCEGCPSSLQDGSCSVAEKVREYDQKILEICGWKEGMLLPYSEFKQTIQDNIMSCRKCETICGVCEWSEICHTTESKNKKLICWINEEDKILSFHQEEGFVQNEFTDRDELRCFLLAVSGIYRIQ
;
A
#
# COMPACT_ATOMS: atom_id res chain seq x y z
N MET A 1 -17.16 15.75 8.70
CA MET A 1 -16.85 14.33 8.43
C MET A 1 -16.30 13.75 9.71
N GLU A 2 -16.82 12.62 10.16
CA GLU A 2 -16.23 11.85 11.26
C GLU A 2 -15.26 10.83 10.67
N TYR A 3 -14.15 10.57 11.35
CA TYR A 3 -13.14 9.59 10.93
C TYR A 3 -13.15 8.39 11.90
N GLN A 4 -12.85 7.21 11.37
CA GLN A 4 -12.83 5.97 12.15
C GLN A 4 -11.43 5.73 12.72
N TYR A 5 -10.42 6.05 11.91
CA TYR A 5 -9.04 5.73 12.23
C TYR A 5 -8.11 6.91 11.97
N LYS A 6 -7.08 7.02 12.80
CA LYS A 6 -5.91 7.83 12.49
C LYS A 6 -4.90 6.95 11.77
N LEU A 7 -4.19 7.49 10.79
CA LEU A 7 -3.14 6.79 10.06
C LEU A 7 -1.92 7.66 9.86
N ARG A 8 -0.75 7.08 10.14
CA ARG A 8 0.54 7.64 9.79
C ARG A 8 0.82 7.43 8.31
N PRO A 9 1.31 8.46 7.59
CA PRO A 9 1.65 8.35 6.18
C PRO A 9 2.58 7.16 5.85
N HIS A 10 3.61 6.92 6.66
CA HIS A 10 4.54 5.81 6.42
C HIS A 10 3.89 4.45 6.66
N HIS A 11 2.92 4.30 7.57
CA HIS A 11 2.18 3.05 7.69
C HIS A 11 1.32 2.81 6.45
N GLY A 12 0.70 3.86 5.90
CA GLY A 12 0.05 3.81 4.60
C GLY A 12 0.90 3.21 3.49
N LEU A 13 2.17 3.63 3.45
CA LEU A 13 3.16 3.09 2.51
C LEU A 13 3.57 1.66 2.86
N CYS A 14 3.90 1.41 4.13
CA CYS A 14 4.45 0.13 4.59
C CYS A 14 3.43 -1.02 4.57
N ILE A 15 2.12 -0.74 4.68
CA ILE A 15 1.06 -1.75 4.60
C ILE A 15 1.12 -2.51 3.27
N SER A 16 1.42 -1.81 2.16
CA SER A 16 1.57 -2.41 0.82
C SER A 16 2.72 -3.41 0.73
N PHE A 17 3.68 -3.34 1.66
CA PHE A 17 4.87 -4.20 1.71
C PHE A 17 4.90 -5.10 2.94
N PHE A 18 3.82 -5.12 3.71
CA PHE A 18 3.78 -5.85 4.97
C PHE A 18 4.00 -7.34 4.73
N SER A 19 5.22 -7.81 5.02
CA SER A 19 5.64 -9.18 4.82
C SER A 19 5.63 -9.90 6.15
N ALA A 20 4.86 -10.98 6.21
CA ALA A 20 4.64 -11.85 7.36
C ALA A 20 5.89 -12.52 7.98
N LYS A 21 7.12 -12.13 7.63
CA LYS A 21 8.33 -12.85 8.05
C LYS A 21 8.99 -12.35 9.32
N ARG A 22 8.79 -11.10 9.75
CA ARG A 22 9.52 -10.52 10.90
C ARG A 22 8.67 -10.21 12.13
N ASP A 23 7.35 -10.34 12.01
CA ASP A 23 6.43 -10.00 13.09
C ASP A 23 5.86 -11.24 13.80
N SER A 24 5.41 -11.05 15.04
CA SER A 24 4.64 -12.07 15.76
C SER A 24 3.33 -12.39 15.04
N GLU A 25 2.85 -13.63 15.12
CA GLU A 25 1.60 -14.02 14.44
C GLU A 25 0.40 -13.21 14.94
N LYS A 26 0.38 -12.89 16.25
CA LYS A 26 -0.63 -12.03 16.86
C LYS A 26 -0.67 -10.63 16.24
N TYR A 27 0.51 -10.04 15.98
CA TYR A 27 0.57 -8.73 15.33
C TYR A 27 0.08 -8.82 13.88
N LYS A 28 0.43 -9.86 13.14
CA LYS A 28 -0.07 -10.04 11.76
C LYS A 28 -1.60 -10.16 11.70
N GLU A 29 -2.20 -10.89 12.62
CA GLU A 29 -3.67 -10.99 12.71
C GLU A 29 -4.31 -9.64 13.02
N HIS A 30 -3.70 -8.85 13.90
CA HIS A 30 -4.13 -7.48 14.20
C HIS A 30 -4.09 -6.58 12.96
N ILE A 31 -2.95 -6.55 12.26
CA ILE A 31 -2.80 -5.78 11.01
C ILE A 31 -3.83 -6.20 9.96
N LYS A 32 -4.04 -7.51 9.75
CA LYS A 32 -5.03 -8.03 8.79
C LYS A 32 -6.45 -7.55 9.12
N LYS A 33 -6.85 -7.59 10.38
CA LYS A 33 -8.18 -7.13 10.83
C LYS A 33 -8.36 -5.64 10.54
N ILE A 34 -7.37 -4.83 10.90
CA ILE A 34 -7.39 -3.38 10.64
C ILE A 34 -7.51 -3.09 9.14
N ILE A 35 -6.75 -3.79 8.29
CA ILE A 35 -6.82 -3.58 6.83
C ILE A 35 -8.25 -3.84 6.33
N VAL A 36 -8.88 -4.94 6.76
CA VAL A 36 -10.27 -5.24 6.37
C VAL A 36 -11.24 -4.12 6.79
N GLU A 37 -11.08 -3.57 7.99
CA GLU A 37 -11.90 -2.45 8.46
C GLU A 37 -11.66 -1.17 7.66
N LEU A 38 -10.41 -0.88 7.30
CA LEU A 38 -10.04 0.26 6.48
C LEU A 38 -10.64 0.17 5.06
N GLU A 39 -10.63 -1.01 4.45
CA GLU A 39 -11.22 -1.25 3.11
C GLU A 39 -12.74 -1.08 3.09
N ASN A 40 -13.43 -1.28 4.22
CA ASN A 40 -14.89 -1.14 4.34
C ASN A 40 -15.34 0.34 4.43
N THR A 41 -14.88 1.17 3.50
CA THR A 41 -15.27 2.59 3.33
C THR A 41 -14.93 3.52 4.51
N SER A 42 -13.80 3.27 5.18
CA SER A 42 -13.35 4.13 6.29
C SER A 42 -12.87 5.51 5.82
N ILE A 43 -13.28 6.55 6.55
CA ILE A 43 -12.61 7.86 6.52
C ILE A 43 -11.46 7.81 7.52
N VAL A 44 -10.28 8.19 7.05
CA VAL A 44 -9.06 8.23 7.85
C VAL A 44 -8.63 9.67 8.11
N CYS A 45 -8.03 9.89 9.27
CA CYS A 45 -7.40 11.12 9.67
C CYS A 45 -5.89 10.96 9.60
N ILE A 46 -5.23 11.78 8.78
CA ILE A 46 -3.77 11.77 8.68
C ILE A 46 -3.17 12.23 10.01
N THR A 47 -2.23 11.45 10.56
CA THR A 47 -1.53 11.83 11.78
C THR A 47 -0.02 11.58 11.75
N LEU A 48 0.74 12.38 12.49
CA LEU A 48 2.18 12.20 12.79
C LEU A 48 2.38 11.56 14.17
N GLN A 49 1.30 11.35 14.92
CA GLN A 49 1.30 10.66 16.21
C GLN A 49 1.14 9.15 16.03
N SER A 50 1.31 8.39 17.12
CA SER A 50 1.03 6.94 17.10
C SER A 50 -0.39 6.66 16.61
N ASP A 51 -0.52 5.62 15.80
CA ASP A 51 -1.79 5.20 15.20
C ASP A 51 -2.11 3.74 15.53
N ILE A 52 -3.17 3.22 14.90
CA ILE A 52 -3.66 1.85 15.10
C ILE A 52 -2.64 0.75 14.75
N PHE A 53 -1.64 1.06 13.94
CA PHE A 53 -0.59 0.13 13.55
C PHE A 53 0.61 0.16 14.51
N CYS A 54 0.67 1.13 15.43
CA CYS A 54 1.69 1.14 16.48
C CYS A 54 1.46 0.06 17.57
N GLU A 55 0.24 -0.45 17.73
CA GLU A 55 -0.08 -1.44 18.76
C GLU A 55 0.60 -2.79 18.45
N GLY A 56 1.54 -3.20 19.31
CA GLY A 56 2.31 -4.44 19.11
C GLY A 56 3.44 -4.32 18.07
N CYS A 57 3.73 -3.11 17.59
CA CYS A 57 4.85 -2.86 16.68
C CYS A 57 6.20 -3.21 17.36
N PRO A 58 7.14 -3.90 16.69
CA PRO A 58 8.43 -4.28 17.27
C PRO A 58 9.29 -3.09 17.73
N SER A 59 9.09 -1.91 17.13
CA SER A 59 9.80 -0.68 17.50
C SER A 59 9.12 0.10 18.64
N SER A 60 7.99 -0.39 19.15
CA SER A 60 7.29 0.19 20.29
C SER A 60 7.96 -0.25 21.59
N LEU A 61 8.25 0.71 22.47
CA LEU A 61 8.88 0.51 23.77
C LEU A 61 7.81 0.38 24.87
N GLN A 62 8.20 -0.14 26.04
CA GLN A 62 7.26 -0.37 27.16
C GLN A 62 6.62 0.92 27.69
N ASP A 63 7.28 2.06 27.52
CA ASP A 63 6.78 3.38 27.89
C ASP A 63 5.86 4.00 26.82
N GLY A 64 5.57 3.27 25.74
CA GLY A 64 4.76 3.72 24.60
C GLY A 64 5.52 4.59 23.60
N SER A 65 6.81 4.83 23.81
CA SER A 65 7.66 5.54 22.85
C SER A 65 8.16 4.63 21.73
N CYS A 66 8.73 5.21 20.67
CA CYS A 66 9.24 4.46 19.53
C CYS A 66 10.77 4.55 19.48
N SER A 67 11.45 3.41 19.40
CA SER A 67 12.92 3.34 19.34
C SER A 67 13.53 4.01 18.11
N VAL A 68 12.74 4.18 17.05
CA VAL A 68 13.14 4.81 15.77
C VAL A 68 12.32 6.07 15.45
N ALA A 69 11.77 6.72 16.48
CA ALA A 69 10.79 7.81 16.33
C ALA A 69 11.25 8.95 15.42
N GLU A 70 12.53 9.35 15.48
CA GLU A 70 13.08 10.42 14.65
C GLU A 70 13.07 10.06 13.17
N LYS A 71 13.55 8.86 12.83
CA LYS A 71 13.60 8.33 11.47
C LYS A 71 12.21 8.19 10.86
N VAL A 72 11.25 7.62 11.59
CA VAL A 72 9.87 7.47 11.07
C VAL A 72 9.13 8.80 10.97
N ARG A 73 9.44 9.79 11.81
CA ARG A 73 8.92 11.16 11.65
C ARG A 73 9.41 11.81 10.36
N GLU A 74 10.68 11.65 10.02
CA GLU A 74 11.22 12.15 8.75
C GLU A 74 10.51 11.50 7.55
N TYR A 75 10.24 10.19 7.62
CA TYR A 75 9.52 9.47 6.57
C TYR A 75 8.10 9.98 6.39
N ASP A 76 7.37 10.17 7.50
CA ASP A 76 6.03 10.74 7.43
C ASP A 76 6.02 12.13 6.81
N GLN A 77 6.96 13.00 7.20
CA GLN A 77 7.06 14.36 6.66
C GLN A 77 7.29 14.35 5.15
N LYS A 78 8.21 13.52 4.65
CA LYS A 78 8.45 13.38 3.21
C LYS A 78 7.20 12.89 2.46
N ILE A 79 6.46 11.95 3.05
CA ILE A 79 5.23 11.44 2.43
C ILE A 79 4.15 12.53 2.41
N LEU A 80 3.98 13.31 3.50
CA LEU A 80 3.06 14.44 3.51
C LEU A 80 3.39 15.45 2.40
N GLU A 81 4.67 15.80 2.25
CA GLU A 81 5.14 16.74 1.21
C GLU A 81 4.87 16.20 -0.20
N ILE A 82 5.21 14.94 -0.46
CA ILE A 82 5.03 14.30 -1.77
C ILE A 82 3.55 14.16 -2.14
N CYS A 83 2.70 13.82 -1.16
CA CYS A 83 1.27 13.60 -1.37
C CYS A 83 0.42 14.88 -1.21
N GLY A 84 1.03 16.02 -0.84
CA GLY A 84 0.31 17.28 -0.64
C GLY A 84 -0.63 17.28 0.56
N TRP A 85 -0.33 16.47 1.58
CA TRP A 85 -1.17 16.25 2.75
C TRP A 85 -0.78 17.13 3.94
N LYS A 86 -1.69 17.24 4.91
CA LYS A 86 -1.46 17.93 6.18
C LYS A 86 -1.94 17.08 7.36
N GLU A 87 -1.31 17.26 8.51
CA GLU A 87 -1.80 16.70 9.78
C GLU A 87 -3.28 17.06 9.99
N GLY A 88 -4.09 16.08 10.37
CA GLY A 88 -5.53 16.25 10.61
C GLY A 88 -6.39 16.25 9.35
N MET A 89 -5.82 16.12 8.15
CA MET A 89 -6.58 16.00 6.91
C MET A 89 -7.41 14.71 6.93
N LEU A 90 -8.67 14.81 6.51
CA LEU A 90 -9.61 13.70 6.42
C LEU A 90 -9.80 13.30 4.96
N LEU A 91 -9.71 12.01 4.67
CA LEU A 91 -9.93 11.46 3.33
C LEU A 91 -10.39 10.00 3.40
N PRO A 92 -11.09 9.50 2.38
CA PRO A 92 -11.36 8.08 2.25
C PRO A 92 -10.06 7.27 2.22
N TYR A 93 -10.05 6.10 2.86
CA TYR A 93 -8.88 5.22 2.83
C TYR A 93 -8.48 4.81 1.41
N SER A 94 -9.45 4.66 0.50
CA SER A 94 -9.20 4.40 -0.92
C SER A 94 -8.37 5.52 -1.58
N GLU A 95 -8.71 6.78 -1.32
CA GLU A 95 -7.96 7.94 -1.81
C GLU A 95 -6.56 8.02 -1.18
N PHE A 96 -6.47 7.72 0.11
CA PHE A 96 -5.20 7.66 0.83
C PHE A 96 -4.23 6.65 0.18
N LYS A 97 -4.70 5.42 -0.08
CA LYS A 97 -3.92 4.40 -0.78
C LYS A 97 -3.56 4.82 -2.20
N GLN A 98 -4.52 5.31 -2.98
CA GLN A 98 -4.31 5.70 -4.37
C GLN A 98 -3.25 6.80 -4.48
N THR A 99 -3.31 7.80 -3.59
CA THR A 99 -2.36 8.92 -3.59
C THR A 99 -0.93 8.45 -3.30
N ILE A 100 -0.75 7.49 -2.38
CA ILE A 100 0.56 6.86 -2.11
C ILE A 100 1.02 6.06 -3.34
N GLN A 101 0.12 5.28 -3.93
CA GLN A 101 0.43 4.48 -5.12
C GLN A 101 0.89 5.36 -6.29
N ASP A 102 0.19 6.46 -6.55
CA ASP A 102 0.47 7.32 -7.71
C ASP A 102 1.71 8.17 -7.50
N ASN A 103 1.88 8.77 -6.32
CA ASN A 103 2.93 9.76 -6.09
C ASN A 103 4.26 9.16 -5.60
N ILE A 104 4.23 7.97 -5.01
CA ILE A 104 5.40 7.34 -4.40
C ILE A 104 5.77 6.06 -5.13
N MET A 105 4.85 5.10 -5.16
CA MET A 105 5.13 3.74 -5.65
C MET A 105 5.39 3.73 -7.16
N SER A 106 4.47 4.29 -7.94
CA SER A 106 4.56 4.36 -9.40
C SER A 106 5.73 5.24 -9.85
N CYS A 107 6.10 6.23 -9.04
CA CYS A 107 7.26 7.09 -9.26
C CYS A 107 8.58 6.56 -8.68
N ARG A 108 8.59 5.36 -8.06
CA ARG A 108 9.77 4.74 -7.41
C ARG A 108 10.47 5.67 -6.40
N LYS A 109 9.71 6.45 -5.64
CA LYS A 109 10.27 7.39 -4.64
C LYS A 109 10.61 6.73 -3.30
N CYS A 110 10.31 5.44 -3.11
CA CYS A 110 10.64 4.69 -1.90
C CYS A 110 12.12 4.84 -1.50
N GLU A 111 13.04 4.79 -2.47
CA GLU A 111 14.48 4.98 -2.23
C GLU A 111 14.79 6.33 -1.56
N THR A 112 14.15 7.40 -2.04
CA THR A 112 14.36 8.77 -1.52
C THR A 112 13.71 9.02 -0.16
N ILE A 113 12.65 8.26 0.15
CA ILE A 113 11.90 8.39 1.40
C ILE A 113 12.58 7.55 2.48
N CYS A 114 12.80 6.26 2.19
CA CYS A 114 13.17 5.25 3.19
C CYS A 114 14.18 4.21 2.66
N GLY A 115 15.07 4.54 1.71
CA GLY A 115 16.06 3.60 1.15
C GLY A 115 16.97 2.91 2.18
N VAL A 116 17.24 3.58 3.30
CA VAL A 116 18.01 3.03 4.44
C VAL A 116 17.12 2.35 5.50
N CYS A 117 15.87 2.05 5.19
CA CYS A 117 14.98 1.28 6.05
C CYS A 117 15.47 -0.16 6.19
N GLU A 118 15.31 -0.77 7.36
CA GLU A 118 15.65 -2.18 7.58
C GLU A 118 14.87 -3.11 6.64
N TRP A 119 13.73 -2.65 6.11
CA TRP A 119 12.84 -3.43 5.26
C TRP A 119 13.01 -3.13 3.77
N SER A 120 14.00 -2.32 3.37
CA SER A 120 14.20 -1.92 1.97
C SER A 120 14.41 -3.11 1.03
N GLU A 121 15.17 -4.14 1.45
CA GLU A 121 15.39 -5.36 0.65
C GLU A 121 14.08 -6.11 0.33
N ILE A 122 13.18 -6.20 1.32
CA ILE A 122 11.86 -6.84 1.17
C ILE A 122 11.00 -6.01 0.21
N CYS A 123 11.03 -4.68 0.36
CA CYS A 123 10.28 -3.77 -0.50
C CYS A 123 10.77 -3.85 -1.95
N HIS A 124 12.08 -3.79 -2.20
CA HIS A 124 12.65 -3.92 -3.55
C HIS A 124 12.36 -5.28 -4.21
N THR A 125 12.40 -6.36 -3.44
CA THR A 125 12.02 -7.70 -3.94
C THR A 125 10.53 -7.77 -4.29
N THR A 126 9.68 -7.03 -3.59
CA THR A 126 8.23 -7.01 -3.83
C THR A 126 7.88 -6.09 -5.01
N GLU A 127 8.51 -4.92 -5.12
CA GLU A 127 8.42 -4.03 -6.29
C GLU A 127 8.89 -4.71 -7.58
N SER A 128 9.99 -5.48 -7.51
CA SER A 128 10.51 -6.23 -8.66
C SER A 128 9.68 -7.46 -9.04
N LYS A 129 8.75 -7.90 -8.20
CA LYS A 129 7.76 -8.94 -8.53
C LYS A 129 6.47 -8.36 -9.12
N ASN A 130 6.16 -7.10 -8.84
CA ASN A 130 5.09 -6.32 -9.47
C ASN A 130 5.47 -5.87 -10.90
N LYS A 131 6.15 -6.73 -11.67
CA LYS A 131 6.51 -6.50 -13.07
C LYS A 131 5.25 -6.41 -13.95
N LYS A 132 5.36 -5.58 -14.99
CA LYS A 132 4.32 -5.21 -15.96
C LYS A 132 3.42 -6.38 -16.35
N LEU A 133 2.12 -6.11 -16.31
CA LEU A 133 1.10 -6.92 -16.96
C LEU A 133 1.15 -6.61 -18.46
N ILE A 134 1.41 -7.64 -19.28
CA ILE A 134 1.31 -7.53 -20.74
C ILE A 134 0.01 -8.21 -21.16
N CYS A 135 -0.92 -7.40 -21.69
CA CYS A 135 -2.18 -7.87 -22.25
C CYS A 135 -2.11 -7.78 -23.78
N TRP A 136 -2.22 -8.91 -24.46
CA TRP A 136 -2.29 -8.95 -25.93
C TRP A 136 -3.75 -8.93 -26.36
N ILE A 137 -4.12 -7.98 -27.20
CA ILE A 137 -5.48 -7.78 -27.69
C ILE A 137 -5.47 -7.90 -29.22
N ASN A 138 -6.47 -8.55 -29.81
CA ASN A 138 -6.64 -8.61 -31.26
C ASN A 138 -7.35 -7.36 -31.82
N GLU A 139 -7.55 -7.31 -33.14
CA GLU A 139 -8.23 -6.20 -33.82
C GLU A 139 -9.73 -6.06 -33.47
N GLU A 140 -10.30 -7.01 -32.72
CA GLU A 140 -11.69 -7.02 -32.24
C GLU A 140 -11.82 -6.73 -30.73
N ASP A 141 -10.77 -6.18 -30.10
CA ASP A 141 -10.69 -5.94 -28.65
C ASP A 141 -10.79 -7.21 -27.77
N LYS A 142 -10.55 -8.40 -28.32
CA LYS A 142 -10.50 -9.66 -27.55
C LYS A 142 -9.11 -9.89 -26.99
N ILE A 143 -9.06 -10.22 -25.70
CA ILE A 143 -7.82 -10.55 -24.99
C ILE A 143 -7.38 -11.96 -25.43
N LEU A 144 -6.20 -12.04 -26.02
CA LEU A 144 -5.64 -13.30 -26.52
C LEU A 144 -4.78 -14.01 -25.46
N SER A 145 -4.04 -13.25 -24.66
CA SER A 145 -3.23 -13.79 -23.57
C SER A 145 -2.84 -12.74 -22.54
N PHE A 146 -2.52 -13.23 -21.34
CA PHE A 146 -2.09 -12.44 -20.20
C PHE A 146 -0.76 -12.99 -19.67
N HIS A 147 0.24 -12.13 -19.51
CA HIS A 147 1.55 -12.55 -18.99
C HIS A 147 2.01 -11.63 -17.86
N GLN A 148 2.38 -12.24 -16.73
CA GLN A 148 3.27 -11.65 -15.74
C GLN A 148 4.67 -12.20 -16.03
N GLU A 149 5.66 -11.32 -16.16
CA GLU A 149 7.00 -11.66 -16.69
C GLU A 149 7.73 -12.83 -15.98
N GLU A 150 7.33 -13.23 -14.77
CA GLU A 150 7.91 -14.40 -14.08
C GLU A 150 6.86 -15.27 -13.35
N GLY A 151 5.78 -15.62 -14.04
CA GLY A 151 4.81 -16.60 -13.53
C GLY A 151 3.69 -16.82 -14.52
N PHE A 152 3.62 -18.03 -15.07
CA PHE A 152 2.55 -18.44 -15.96
C PHE A 152 1.23 -18.56 -15.15
N VAL A 153 0.30 -17.62 -15.33
CA VAL A 153 -1.09 -17.78 -14.87
C VAL A 153 -1.92 -18.06 -16.11
N GLN A 154 -2.17 -19.33 -16.38
CA GLN A 154 -3.07 -19.77 -17.43
C GLN A 154 -4.50 -19.68 -16.91
N ASN A 155 -5.08 -18.48 -16.95
CA ASN A 155 -6.53 -18.34 -16.94
C ASN A 155 -6.92 -17.74 -18.28
N GLU A 156 -7.59 -18.52 -19.12
CA GLU A 156 -8.27 -18.01 -20.31
C GLU A 156 -9.46 -17.18 -19.82
N PHE A 157 -9.35 -15.86 -19.91
CA PHE A 157 -10.49 -14.97 -19.65
C PHE A 157 -11.34 -14.92 -20.92
N THR A 158 -12.61 -15.28 -20.80
CA THR A 158 -13.51 -15.39 -21.97
C THR A 158 -14.28 -14.11 -22.25
N ASP A 159 -14.23 -13.15 -21.31
CA ASP A 159 -14.96 -11.89 -21.39
C ASP A 159 -14.17 -10.69 -20.83
N ARG A 160 -14.46 -9.52 -21.39
CA ARG A 160 -13.83 -8.23 -21.05
C ARG A 160 -14.10 -7.83 -19.60
N ASP A 161 -15.30 -8.10 -19.08
CA ASP A 161 -15.65 -7.70 -17.71
C ASP A 161 -14.95 -8.60 -16.68
N GLU A 162 -14.65 -9.84 -17.02
CA GLU A 162 -13.89 -10.76 -16.18
C GLU A 162 -12.42 -10.31 -16.05
N LEU A 163 -11.78 -9.95 -17.16
CA LEU A 163 -10.43 -9.36 -17.12
C LEU A 163 -10.45 -8.01 -16.39
N ARG A 164 -11.47 -7.17 -16.61
CA ARG A 164 -11.60 -5.89 -15.91
C ARG A 164 -11.70 -6.09 -14.40
N CYS A 165 -12.53 -7.01 -13.93
CA CYS A 165 -12.64 -7.36 -12.51
C CYS A 165 -11.31 -7.87 -11.96
N PHE A 166 -10.60 -8.70 -12.71
CA PHE A 166 -9.28 -9.21 -12.34
C PHE A 166 -8.23 -8.10 -12.26
N LEU A 167 -8.15 -7.22 -13.27
CA LEU A 167 -7.25 -6.06 -13.27
C LEU A 167 -7.58 -5.09 -12.14
N LEU A 168 -8.86 -4.82 -11.88
CA LEU A 168 -9.31 -4.03 -10.74
C LEU A 168 -8.88 -4.65 -9.40
N ALA A 169 -8.97 -5.98 -9.28
CA ALA A 169 -8.60 -6.71 -8.08
C ALA A 169 -7.07 -6.82 -7.86
N VAL A 170 -6.28 -6.91 -8.94
CA VAL A 170 -4.84 -7.20 -8.86
C VAL A 170 -3.96 -5.95 -8.99
N SER A 171 -4.42 -4.91 -9.70
CA SER A 171 -3.61 -3.71 -9.98
C SER A 171 -4.11 -2.43 -9.32
N GLY A 172 -5.33 -2.42 -8.76
CA GLY A 172 -5.91 -1.22 -8.13
C GLY A 172 -6.12 -0.04 -9.10
N ILE A 173 -6.02 -0.25 -10.42
CA ILE A 173 -6.12 0.82 -11.41
C ILE A 173 -7.60 1.23 -11.59
N TYR A 174 -8.00 2.35 -10.97
CA TYR A 174 -9.23 3.06 -11.32
C TYR A 174 -8.96 4.07 -12.45
N ARG A 175 -9.27 3.68 -13.69
CA ARG A 175 -9.90 4.51 -14.74
C ARG A 175 -9.87 3.79 -16.09
N ILE A 176 -11.02 3.70 -16.73
CA ILE A 176 -11.13 3.58 -18.20
C ILE A 176 -12.19 4.61 -18.61
N GLN A 177 -11.81 5.51 -19.53
CA GLN A 177 -12.76 6.26 -20.35
C GLN A 177 -13.14 5.40 -21.55
#